data_AF-V7IC85-F1
#
_entry.id   AF-V7IC85-F1
#
_cell.length_a   1.000
_cell.length_b   1.000
_cell.length_c   1.000
_cell.angle_alpha   90.00
_cell.angle_beta   90.00
_cell.angle_gamma   90.00
#
_symmetry.space_group_name_H-M   'P 1'
#
loop_
_entity.id
_entity.type
_entity.pdbx_description
1 polymer ?
#
loop_
_entity_poly.entity_id
_entity_poly.type
_entity_poly.pdbx_seq_one_letter_code
_entity_poly.pdbx_strand_id
1 'polypeptide(L)'
;MVYSTGSVHLTEPRRKEIMKLLNDRYKIETNENLLIFTSKYTDCEATARKLVGYYKSDRGLPVSKSMRPLKLIDIMKAAEHYGLPVTEEEIRLIFDSEGTRGRKSPRQLKMALLAIKAPNDMEEIIWRSTELSAYMDKWIRAIKSTTKLNS
;
A
#
# COMPACT_ATOMS: atom_id res chain seq x y z
N MET A 1 -49.14 7.48 6.60
CA MET A 1 -48.20 8.60 6.81
C MET A 1 -47.72 9.03 5.44
N VAL A 2 -48.30 10.09 4.87
CA VAL A 2 -47.95 10.58 3.54
C VAL A 2 -46.84 11.59 3.71
N TYR A 3 -45.62 11.24 3.30
CA TYR A 3 -44.54 12.22 3.25
C TYR A 3 -44.89 13.24 2.16
N SER A 4 -45.08 14.50 2.57
CA SER A 4 -45.22 15.63 1.65
C SER A 4 -43.94 15.73 0.83
N THR A 5 -43.98 15.34 -0.44
CA THR A 5 -42.87 15.44 -1.38
C THR A 5 -42.83 16.84 -1.96
N GLY A 6 -42.43 17.83 -1.16
CA GLY A 6 -41.80 19.02 -1.71
C GLY A 6 -40.44 18.58 -2.26
N SER A 7 -40.33 18.31 -3.57
CA SER A 7 -39.08 17.84 -4.17
C SER A 7 -38.05 18.96 -4.14
N VAL A 8 -37.22 18.97 -3.09
CA VAL A 8 -36.01 19.80 -3.05
C VAL A 8 -35.02 19.20 -4.05
N HIS A 9 -35.03 19.71 -5.28
CA HIS A 9 -34.08 19.28 -6.30
C HIS A 9 -32.66 19.71 -5.93
N LEU A 10 -31.68 18.84 -6.18
CA LEU A 10 -30.27 19.21 -6.07
C LEU A 10 -29.98 20.36 -7.03
N THR A 11 -29.54 21.50 -6.50
CA THR A 11 -29.03 22.61 -7.32
C THR A 11 -27.87 22.13 -8.18
N GLU A 12 -27.67 22.69 -9.37
CA GLU A 12 -26.62 22.19 -10.27
C GLU A 12 -25.19 22.17 -9.71
N PRO A 13 -24.75 23.13 -8.87
CA PRO A 13 -23.43 23.04 -8.23
C PRO A 13 -23.30 21.79 -7.34
N ARG A 14 -24.33 21.46 -6.55
CA ARG A 14 -24.37 20.27 -5.69
C ARG A 14 -24.39 18.99 -6.50
N ARG A 15 -25.14 18.96 -7.61
CA ARG A 15 -25.16 17.82 -8.53
C ARG A 15 -23.80 17.60 -9.17
N LYS A 16 -23.13 18.66 -9.64
CA LYS A 16 -21.76 18.56 -10.20
C LYS A 16 -20.75 18.03 -9.18
N GLU A 17 -20.81 18.47 -7.94
CA GLU A 17 -19.93 18.00 -6.87
C GLU A 17 -20.16 16.52 -6.55
N ILE A 18 -21.43 16.09 -6.43
CA ILE A 18 -21.79 14.69 -6.22
C ILE A 18 -21.34 13.83 -7.41
N MET A 19 -21.58 14.28 -8.66
CA MET A 19 -21.16 13.56 -9.86
C MET A 19 -19.64 13.46 -9.96
N LYS A 20 -18.89 14.49 -9.55
CA LYS A 20 -17.43 14.45 -9.48
C LYS A 20 -16.98 13.38 -8.47
N LEU A 21 -17.55 13.36 -7.28
CA LEU A 21 -17.25 12.35 -6.26
C LEU A 21 -17.57 10.91 -6.73
N LEU A 22 -18.69 10.72 -7.43
CA LEU A 22 -19.08 9.41 -7.97
C LEU A 22 -18.17 8.96 -9.12
N ASN A 23 -17.85 9.86 -10.04
CA ASN A 23 -16.95 9.54 -11.16
C ASN A 23 -15.52 9.25 -10.67
N ASP A 24 -15.02 9.99 -9.67
CA ASP A 24 -13.70 9.75 -9.10
C ASP A 24 -13.65 8.40 -8.37
N ARG A 25 -14.71 8.01 -7.63
CA ARG A 25 -14.82 6.67 -7.01
C ARG A 25 -14.92 5.55 -8.03
N TYR A 26 -15.80 5.70 -9.02
CA TYR A 26 -16.00 4.68 -10.05
C TYR A 26 -14.73 4.45 -10.88
N LYS A 27 -13.94 5.51 -11.13
CA LYS A 27 -12.61 5.39 -11.77
C LYS A 27 -11.60 4.61 -10.94
N ILE A 28 -11.66 4.68 -9.60
CA ILE A 28 -10.79 3.88 -8.73
C ILE A 28 -11.21 2.41 -8.77
N GLU A 29 -12.51 2.12 -8.66
CA GLU A 29 -13.04 0.74 -8.72
C GLU A 29 -12.80 0.07 -10.09
N THR A 30 -12.74 0.85 -11.16
CA THR A 30 -12.48 0.35 -12.53
C THR A 30 -11.00 0.34 -12.92
N ASN A 31 -10.11 0.98 -12.15
CA ASN A 31 -8.67 0.96 -12.44
C ASN A 31 -8.02 -0.24 -11.75
N GLU A 32 -8.08 -1.39 -12.43
CA GLU A 32 -7.54 -2.68 -11.98
C GLU A 32 -6.08 -2.56 -11.48
N ASN A 33 -5.26 -1.71 -12.10
CA ASN A 33 -3.87 -1.50 -11.70
C ASN A 33 -3.73 -0.92 -10.28
N LEU A 34 -4.67 -0.08 -9.84
CA LEU A 34 -4.66 0.52 -8.49
C LEU A 34 -5.09 -0.48 -7.41
N LEU A 35 -6.03 -1.36 -7.75
CA LEU A 35 -6.42 -2.49 -6.91
C LEU A 35 -5.25 -3.49 -6.77
N ILE A 36 -4.60 -3.83 -7.89
CA ILE A 36 -3.41 -4.69 -7.91
C ILE A 36 -2.29 -4.09 -7.05
N PHE A 37 -1.99 -2.80 -7.21
CA PHE A 37 -1.00 -2.10 -6.39
C PHE A 37 -1.30 -2.23 -4.89
N THR A 38 -2.56 -1.98 -4.50
CA THR A 38 -3.00 -2.06 -3.10
C THR A 38 -2.87 -3.47 -2.53
N SER A 39 -3.22 -4.48 -3.33
CA SER A 39 -3.07 -5.89 -2.95
C SER A 39 -1.59 -6.24 -2.77
N LYS A 40 -0.73 -5.92 -3.76
CA LYS A 40 0.72 -6.18 -3.71
C LYS A 40 1.38 -5.55 -2.49
N TYR A 41 1.03 -4.31 -2.17
CA TYR A 41 1.59 -3.65 -1.00
C TYR A 41 1.15 -4.34 0.29
N THR A 42 -0.11 -4.78 0.37
CA THR A 42 -0.63 -5.52 1.52
C THR A 42 0.10 -6.85 1.72
N ASP A 43 0.40 -7.57 0.64
CA ASP A 43 1.21 -8.78 0.68
C ASP A 43 2.64 -8.50 1.14
N CYS A 44 3.25 -7.42 0.68
CA CYS A 44 4.56 -6.97 1.13
C CYS A 44 4.56 -6.67 2.64
N GLU A 45 3.58 -5.91 3.15
CA GLU A 45 3.45 -5.61 4.58
C GLU A 45 3.28 -6.89 5.42
N ALA A 46 2.41 -7.80 4.99
CA ALA A 46 2.12 -9.04 5.71
C ALA A 46 3.35 -9.96 5.76
N THR A 47 4.03 -10.14 4.64
CA THR A 47 5.23 -10.99 4.53
C THR A 47 6.41 -10.40 5.29
N ALA A 48 6.67 -9.09 5.18
CA ALA A 48 7.71 -8.42 5.98
C ALA A 48 7.45 -8.57 7.48
N ARG A 49 6.20 -8.46 7.93
CA ARG A 49 5.84 -8.67 9.34
C ARG A 49 6.19 -10.08 9.82
N LYS A 50 5.89 -11.10 9.01
CA LYS A 50 6.22 -12.49 9.32
C LYS A 50 7.73 -12.72 9.34
N LEU A 51 8.44 -12.22 8.32
CA LEU A 51 9.89 -12.35 8.19
C LEU A 51 10.62 -11.75 9.41
N VAL A 52 10.24 -10.53 9.81
CA VAL A 52 10.78 -9.87 11.01
C VAL A 52 10.42 -10.64 12.28
N GLY A 53 9.22 -11.21 12.36
CA GLY A 53 8.80 -12.06 13.47
C GLY A 53 9.70 -13.28 13.63
N TYR A 54 10.00 -13.97 12.52
CA TYR A 54 10.91 -15.12 12.51
C TYR A 54 12.34 -14.71 12.87
N TYR A 55 12.87 -13.66 12.25
CA TYR A 55 14.21 -13.14 12.56
C TYR A 55 14.36 -12.83 14.05
N LYS A 56 13.37 -12.17 14.66
CA LYS A 56 13.40 -11.87 16.10
C LYS A 56 13.34 -13.15 16.94
N SER A 57 12.52 -14.12 16.55
CA SER A 57 12.45 -15.43 17.22
C SER A 57 13.80 -16.15 17.16
N ASP A 58 14.43 -16.23 15.99
CA ASP A 58 15.74 -16.88 15.78
C ASP A 58 16.85 -16.22 16.60
N ARG A 59 16.73 -14.91 16.85
CA ARG A 59 17.68 -14.11 17.65
C ARG A 59 17.33 -14.05 19.14
N GLY A 60 16.26 -14.70 19.60
CA GLY A 60 15.77 -14.59 20.98
C GLY A 60 15.30 -13.18 21.37
N LEU A 61 14.97 -12.34 20.38
CA LEU A 61 14.51 -10.97 20.58
C LEU A 61 12.99 -10.93 20.85
N PRO A 62 12.50 -9.91 21.59
CA PRO A 62 11.07 -9.77 21.85
C PRO A 62 10.25 -9.63 20.56
N VAL A 63 9.35 -10.58 20.32
CA VAL A 63 8.36 -10.50 19.23
C VAL A 63 7.18 -9.67 19.73
N SER A 64 7.12 -8.40 19.33
CA SER A 64 5.96 -7.57 19.66
C SER A 64 4.74 -8.05 18.89
N LYS A 65 3.69 -8.49 19.61
CA LYS A 65 2.36 -8.76 19.04
C LYS A 65 1.61 -7.48 18.63
N SER A 66 2.16 -6.30 18.89
CA SER A 66 1.46 -5.03 18.63
C SER A 66 1.40 -4.68 17.14
N MET A 67 0.31 -4.00 16.74
CA MET A 67 0.14 -3.39 15.42
C MET A 67 1.07 -2.19 15.17
N ARG A 68 2.18 -2.06 15.91
CA ARG A 68 3.15 -0.98 15.68
C ARG A 68 3.70 -1.07 14.24
N PRO A 69 4.02 0.08 13.62
CA PRO A 69 4.67 0.10 12.31
C PRO A 69 5.95 -0.74 12.34
N LEU A 70 6.18 -1.51 11.27
CA LEU A 70 7.46 -2.19 11.10
C LEU A 70 8.57 -1.15 10.93
N LYS A 71 9.64 -1.30 11.70
CA LYS A 71 10.83 -0.48 11.50
C LYS A 71 11.56 -0.98 10.27
N LEU A 72 11.91 -0.07 9.38
CA LEU A 72 12.62 -0.38 8.14
C LEU A 72 13.91 -1.18 8.38
N ILE A 73 14.66 -0.81 9.43
CA ILE A 73 15.89 -1.51 9.83
C ILE A 73 15.64 -2.98 10.22
N ASP A 74 14.49 -3.30 10.81
CA ASP A 74 14.16 -4.68 11.17
C ASP A 74 13.87 -5.49 9.90
N ILE A 75 13.23 -4.89 8.89
CA ILE A 75 12.96 -5.53 7.59
C ILE A 75 14.27 -5.83 6.87
N MET A 76 15.18 -4.86 6.80
CA MET A 76 16.49 -5.02 6.15
C MET A 76 17.29 -6.16 6.79
N LYS A 77 17.39 -6.17 8.13
CA LYS A 77 18.10 -7.23 8.86
C LYS A 77 17.47 -8.61 8.66
N ALA A 78 16.14 -8.68 8.61
CA ALA A 78 15.45 -9.94 8.35
C ALA A 78 15.69 -10.41 6.90
N ALA A 79 15.62 -9.52 5.91
CA ALA A 79 15.90 -9.85 4.51
C ALA A 79 17.33 -10.37 4.31
N GLU A 80 18.31 -9.73 4.95
CA GLU A 80 19.71 -10.17 4.95
C GLU A 80 19.89 -11.54 5.63
N HIS A 81 19.30 -11.72 6.83
CA HIS A 81 19.39 -12.98 7.59
C HIS A 81 18.86 -14.19 6.81
N TYR A 82 17.80 -14.01 6.01
CA TYR A 82 17.23 -15.07 5.17
C TYR A 82 17.75 -15.06 3.72
N GLY A 83 18.76 -14.24 3.40
CA GLY A 83 19.40 -14.22 2.08
C GLY A 83 18.46 -13.84 0.93
N LEU A 84 17.49 -12.96 1.17
CA LEU A 84 16.57 -12.52 0.12
C LEU A 84 17.35 -11.72 -0.95
N PRO A 85 17.19 -12.01 -2.25
CA PRO A 85 17.85 -11.29 -3.33
C PRO A 85 17.16 -9.93 -3.61
N VAL A 86 17.16 -9.05 -2.62
CA VAL A 86 16.65 -7.67 -2.70
C VAL A 86 17.65 -6.72 -2.06
N THR A 87 17.84 -5.56 -2.68
CA THR A 87 18.77 -4.54 -2.19
C THR A 87 18.15 -3.67 -1.10
N GLU A 88 19.00 -3.01 -0.31
CA GLU A 88 18.54 -2.05 0.70
C GLU A 88 17.67 -0.94 0.08
N GLU A 89 18.08 -0.42 -1.07
CA GLU A 89 17.36 0.63 -1.81
C GLU A 89 15.95 0.17 -2.20
N GLU A 90 15.81 -1.07 -2.69
CA GLU A 90 14.51 -1.65 -3.06
C GLU A 90 13.60 -1.83 -1.84
N ILE A 91 14.17 -2.21 -0.69
CA ILE A 91 13.41 -2.29 0.57
C ILE A 91 12.94 -0.90 1.00
N ARG A 92 13.79 0.13 0.90
CA ARG A 92 13.43 1.54 1.19
C ARG A 92 12.27 2.00 0.30
N LEU A 93 12.37 1.75 -1.00
CA LEU A 93 11.34 2.14 -1.96
C LEU A 93 9.95 1.55 -1.67
N ILE A 94 9.90 0.36 -1.05
CA ILE A 94 8.64 -0.30 -0.67
C ILE A 94 8.16 0.15 0.72
N PHE A 95 9.04 0.14 1.72
CA PHE A 95 8.64 0.18 3.13
C PHE A 95 8.96 1.48 3.87
N ASP A 96 9.70 2.40 3.27
CA ASP A 96 9.95 3.68 3.92
C ASP A 96 8.63 4.43 4.13
N SER A 97 8.37 4.81 5.37
CA SER A 97 7.15 5.52 5.75
C SER A 97 7.24 7.00 5.47
N GLU A 98 8.46 7.55 5.38
CA GLU A 98 8.71 8.95 5.09
C GLU A 98 8.84 9.09 3.57
N GLY A 99 7.83 9.66 2.94
CA GLY A 99 7.98 10.09 1.57
C GLY A 99 9.10 11.13 1.46
N THR A 100 9.89 11.11 0.39
CA THR A 100 10.82 12.22 0.07
C THR A 100 10.06 13.54 -0.03
N ARG A 101 10.68 14.70 0.30
CA ARG A 101 10.06 16.03 0.15
C ARG A 101 9.33 16.15 -1.20
N GLY A 102 8.01 16.31 -1.16
CA GLY A 102 7.15 16.43 -2.34
C GLY A 102 6.63 15.13 -2.96
N ARG A 103 6.85 13.96 -2.34
CA ARG A 103 6.38 12.64 -2.83
C ARG A 103 5.86 11.78 -1.68
N LYS A 104 4.80 11.01 -1.91
CA LYS A 104 4.21 10.12 -0.88
C LYS A 104 4.89 8.75 -0.81
N SER A 105 4.97 8.14 0.36
CA SER A 105 5.38 6.73 0.48
C SER A 105 4.32 5.78 -0.10
N PRO A 106 4.67 4.53 -0.47
CA PRO A 106 3.68 3.54 -0.93
C PRO A 106 2.54 3.34 0.07
N ARG A 107 2.84 3.41 1.37
CA ARG A 107 1.82 3.40 2.44
C ARG A 107 0.88 4.59 2.34
N GLN A 108 1.42 5.80 2.19
CA GLN A 108 0.64 7.02 2.06
C GLN A 108 -0.21 7.01 0.79
N LEU A 109 0.30 6.45 -0.32
CA LEU A 109 -0.45 6.26 -1.56
C LEU A 109 -1.61 5.27 -1.37
N LYS A 110 -1.38 4.11 -0.75
CA LYS A 110 -2.44 3.15 -0.38
C LYS A 110 -3.50 3.79 0.52
N MET A 111 -3.08 4.53 1.56
CA MET A 111 -4.00 5.21 2.46
C MET A 111 -4.77 6.33 1.75
N ALA A 112 -4.15 7.08 0.83
CA ALA A 112 -4.81 8.10 0.04
C ALA A 112 -5.85 7.51 -0.91
N LEU A 113 -5.54 6.36 -1.54
CA LEU A 113 -6.48 5.60 -2.36
C LEU A 113 -7.70 5.14 -1.54
N LEU A 114 -7.47 4.55 -0.36
CA LEU A 114 -8.55 4.09 0.54
C LEU A 114 -9.35 5.25 1.13
N ALA A 115 -8.72 6.40 1.37
CA ALA A 115 -9.37 7.57 1.94
C ALA A 115 -10.12 8.42 0.91
N ILE A 116 -9.97 8.15 -0.40
CA ILE A 116 -10.62 8.87 -1.51
C ILE A 116 -10.41 10.40 -1.37
N LYS A 117 -9.19 10.81 -1.01
CA LYS A 117 -8.87 12.24 -0.84
C LYS A 117 -8.10 12.76 -2.07
N ALA A 118 -8.69 13.78 -2.69
CA ALA A 118 -8.14 14.72 -3.67
C ALA A 118 -7.67 14.20 -5.05
N PRO A 119 -8.06 14.86 -6.16
CA PRO A 119 -7.61 14.54 -7.52
C PRO A 119 -6.09 14.56 -7.73
N ASN A 120 -5.35 15.44 -7.03
CA ASN A 120 -3.89 15.54 -7.17
C ASN A 120 -3.17 14.29 -6.66
N ASP A 121 -3.78 13.56 -5.74
CA ASP A 121 -3.21 12.33 -5.20
C ASP A 121 -3.34 11.20 -6.23
N MET A 122 -4.38 11.22 -7.06
CA MET A 122 -4.64 10.19 -8.07
C MET A 122 -3.63 10.20 -9.20
N GLU A 123 -3.14 11.36 -9.65
CA GLU A 123 -2.10 11.42 -10.68
C GLU A 123 -0.76 10.89 -10.17
N GLU A 124 -0.35 11.26 -8.96
CA GLU A 124 0.87 10.71 -8.35
C GLU A 124 0.75 9.20 -8.13
N ILE A 125 -0.42 8.73 -7.66
CA ILE A 125 -0.71 7.30 -7.48
C ILE A 125 -0.59 6.56 -8.82
N ILE A 126 -1.24 7.02 -9.89
CA ILE A 126 -1.21 6.35 -11.20
C ILE A 126 0.21 6.33 -11.78
N TRP A 127 0.95 7.43 -11.67
CA TRP A 127 2.32 7.52 -12.18
C TRP A 127 3.25 6.54 -11.46
N ARG A 128 3.16 6.47 -10.12
CA ARG A 128 4.12 5.72 -9.30
C ARG A 128 3.69 4.29 -9.01
N SER A 129 2.41 3.94 -9.16
CA SER A 129 1.92 2.60 -8.91
C SER A 129 2.63 1.56 -9.77
N THR A 130 2.98 1.91 -11.01
CA THR A 130 3.68 1.00 -11.93
C THR A 130 5.11 0.74 -11.49
N GLU A 131 5.87 1.79 -11.19
CA GLU A 131 7.25 1.71 -10.70
C GLU A 131 7.30 0.94 -9.37
N LEU A 132 6.48 1.35 -8.40
CA LEU A 132 6.44 0.74 -7.08
C LEU A 132 5.95 -0.72 -7.13
N SER A 133 5.02 -1.05 -8.04
CA SER A 133 4.59 -2.43 -8.25
C SER A 133 5.72 -3.33 -8.73
N ALA A 134 6.66 -2.81 -9.54
CA ALA A 134 7.80 -3.61 -9.98
C ALA A 134 8.72 -3.99 -8.81
N TYR A 135 8.95 -3.06 -7.86
CA TYR A 135 9.70 -3.36 -6.63
C TYR A 135 8.95 -4.35 -5.73
N MET A 136 7.63 -4.18 -5.56
CA MET A 136 6.81 -5.13 -4.81
C MET A 136 6.83 -6.53 -5.43
N ASP A 137 6.80 -6.63 -6.77
CA ASP A 137 6.92 -7.91 -7.46
C ASP A 137 8.26 -8.59 -7.20
N LYS A 138 9.37 -7.83 -7.17
CA LYS A 138 10.68 -8.37 -6.79
C LYS A 138 10.67 -8.94 -5.37
N TRP A 139 10.12 -8.19 -4.42
CA TRP A 139 9.97 -8.66 -3.03
C TRP A 139 9.14 -9.95 -2.94
N ILE A 140 7.96 -9.99 -3.57
CA ILE A 140 7.08 -11.15 -3.56
C ILE A 140 7.75 -12.37 -4.21
N ARG A 141 8.48 -12.17 -5.32
CA ARG A 141 9.26 -13.24 -5.96
C ARG A 141 10.38 -13.75 -5.05
N ALA A 142 11.14 -12.85 -4.42
CA ALA A 142 12.20 -13.19 -3.48
C ALA A 142 11.69 -14.06 -2.33
N ILE A 143 10.55 -13.70 -1.73
CA ILE A 143 9.90 -14.51 -0.69
C ILE A 143 9.54 -15.90 -1.22
N LYS A 144 8.90 -15.98 -2.40
CA LYS A 144 8.50 -17.26 -3.00
C LYS A 144 9.67 -18.15 -3.40
N SER A 145 10.80 -17.57 -3.82
CA SER A 145 12.01 -18.34 -4.16
C SER A 145 12.73 -18.88 -2.93
N THR A 146 12.67 -18.18 -1.80
CA THR A 146 13.30 -18.62 -0.54
C THR A 146 12.71 -19.95 -0.04
N THR A 147 11.42 -20.20 -0.31
CA THR A 147 10.75 -21.49 -0.01
C THR A 147 11.29 -22.69 -0.77
N LYS A 148 11.95 -22.50 -1.93
CA LYS A 148 12.43 -23.61 -2.78
C LYS A 148 13.82 -24.13 -2.42
N LEU A 149 14.53 -23.49 -1.50
CA LEU A 149 15.89 -23.90 -1.10
C LEU A 149 15.90 -24.98 0.01
N ASN A 150 14.75 -25.28 0.61
CA ASN A 150 14.61 -26.28 1.67
C ASN A 150 13.67 -27.45 1.26
N SER A 151 13.46 -27.67 -0.05
CA SER A 151 12.64 -28.78 -0.59
C SER A 151 13.50 -29.85 -1.24
#